data_AF-C3ZQV4-F1
#
_entry.id   AF-C3ZQV4-F1
#
_cell.length_a   1.000
_cell.length_b   1.000
_cell.length_c   1.000
_cell.angle_alpha   90.00
_cell.angle_beta   90.00
_cell.angle_gamma   90.00
#
_symmetry.space_group_name_H-M   'P 1'
#
loop_
_entity.id
_entity.type
_entity.pdbx_description
1 polymer ?
#
loop_
_entity_poly.entity_id
_entity_poly.type
_entity_poly.pdbx_seq_one_letter_code
_entity_poly.pdbx_strand_id
1 'polypeptide(L)'
;MVTTWMLPELFMGPMWHSGQSDTFESGCWVNWWTNILYINNIAHTDNTCIGWAWYLANDMQFFIIGVPMVYVLYRCWYAGLSIKLLLLVANFVTTAVVVAEYDVRADFFLTDVQHRQKRHDDLYKHYYIKPWVRIGPYLVGMFVGWVLYKTRGMRADINCDKRMILGLVSFGWCTAIASALAVVYGMYGVYNGTVLSYSANMVFMTVHRTVWAMAVGWMVVACHHGFGGVVNTILSWNFWIPLSRLTYSAYLIHPIVIFLTYHTAEATLHITTLNMIHFFLGHLVLSYGLSVLVFVSVELPTMSLMKMATSTGHSDQTNQPRSSDYKRLP
;
A
#
# COMPACT_ATOMS: atom_id res chain seq x y z
N MET A 1 3.99 -23.28 2.44
CA MET A 1 3.53 -24.61 1.98
C MET A 1 3.29 -24.62 0.48
N VAL A 2 2.34 -23.82 -0.05
CA VAL A 2 2.10 -23.75 -1.51
C VAL A 2 3.36 -23.35 -2.29
N THR A 3 4.04 -22.30 -1.84
CA THR A 3 5.26 -21.79 -2.51
C THR A 3 6.45 -22.74 -2.44
N THR A 4 6.56 -23.52 -1.36
CA THR A 4 7.71 -24.39 -1.09
C THR A 4 7.55 -25.80 -1.62
N TRP A 5 6.32 -26.32 -1.68
CA TRP A 5 6.05 -27.73 -2.00
C TRP A 5 5.23 -27.93 -3.27
N MET A 6 4.32 -27.03 -3.61
CA MET A 6 3.40 -27.24 -4.75
C MET A 6 3.92 -26.60 -6.03
N LEU A 7 4.42 -25.37 -5.96
CA LEU A 7 4.93 -24.67 -7.15
C LEU A 7 6.11 -25.38 -7.83
N PRO A 8 7.10 -25.95 -7.11
CA PRO A 8 8.25 -26.60 -7.75
C PRO A 8 7.89 -27.81 -8.60
N GLU A 9 6.85 -28.55 -8.19
CA GLU A 9 6.40 -29.76 -8.88
C GLU A 9 5.48 -29.46 -10.07
N LEU A 10 4.82 -28.29 -10.07
CA LEU A 10 3.85 -27.91 -11.09
C LEU A 10 4.48 -27.17 -12.28
N PHE A 11 5.66 -26.60 -12.12
CA PHE A 11 6.27 -25.74 -13.13
C PHE A 11 7.76 -26.05 -13.33
N MET A 12 8.19 -26.06 -14.59
CA MET A 12 9.59 -26.17 -14.98
C MET A 12 9.91 -25.04 -15.96
N GLY A 13 11.13 -24.50 -15.88
CA GLY A 13 11.54 -23.38 -16.70
C GLY A 13 13.05 -23.17 -16.67
N PRO A 14 13.64 -22.56 -17.72
CA PRO A 14 15.08 -22.40 -17.81
C PRO A 14 15.67 -21.54 -16.68
N MET A 15 14.88 -20.59 -16.16
CA MET A 15 15.27 -19.73 -15.03
C MET A 15 14.61 -20.15 -13.71
N TRP A 16 13.87 -21.26 -13.69
CA TRP A 16 13.10 -21.71 -12.54
C TRP A 16 13.99 -22.01 -11.33
N HIS A 17 15.03 -22.83 -11.52
CA HIS A 17 15.93 -23.22 -10.44
C HIS A 17 16.76 -22.06 -9.89
N SER A 18 17.20 -21.12 -10.75
CA SER A 18 17.93 -19.92 -10.31
C SER A 18 17.07 -18.94 -9.52
N GLY A 19 15.78 -18.80 -9.85
CA GLY A 19 14.87 -17.96 -9.07
C GLY A 19 14.43 -18.62 -7.75
N GLN A 20 14.37 -19.96 -7.74
CA GLN A 20 13.90 -20.77 -6.63
C GLN A 20 14.91 -20.91 -5.49
N SER A 21 16.20 -21.13 -5.80
CA SER A 21 17.26 -21.37 -4.80
C SER A 21 17.42 -20.18 -3.82
N ASP A 22 17.28 -18.97 -4.35
CA ASP A 22 17.53 -17.74 -3.61
C ASP A 22 16.26 -17.24 -2.87
N THR A 23 15.07 -17.50 -3.44
CA THR A 23 13.82 -16.87 -2.95
C THR A 23 12.94 -17.81 -2.13
N PHE A 24 12.76 -19.06 -2.57
CA PHE A 24 11.68 -19.92 -2.05
C PHE A 24 12.16 -21.10 -1.24
N GLU A 25 13.32 -21.66 -1.56
CA GLU A 25 13.79 -22.87 -0.88
C GLU A 25 14.47 -22.50 0.43
N SER A 26 15.67 -21.90 0.39
CA SER A 26 16.47 -21.64 1.60
C SER A 26 15.80 -20.73 2.65
N GLY A 27 15.15 -19.64 2.22
CA GLY A 27 14.53 -18.66 3.11
C GLY A 27 13.23 -19.14 3.77
N CYS A 28 12.35 -19.85 3.04
CA CYS A 28 11.08 -20.29 3.59
C CYS A 28 11.21 -21.43 4.59
N TRP A 29 12.14 -22.37 4.39
CA TRP A 29 12.32 -23.49 5.31
C TRP A 29 12.68 -23.04 6.72
N VAL A 30 13.48 -21.98 6.84
CA VAL A 30 13.96 -21.47 8.13
C VAL A 30 13.09 -20.33 8.67
N ASN A 31 12.67 -19.40 7.80
CA ASN A 31 12.08 -18.12 8.22
C ASN A 31 10.58 -17.98 7.94
N TRP A 32 9.84 -19.06 7.63
CA TRP A 32 8.38 -18.98 7.40
C TRP A 32 7.63 -18.30 8.55
N TRP A 33 8.02 -18.59 9.80
CA TRP A 33 7.40 -18.08 11.02
C TRP A 33 7.45 -16.55 11.14
N THR A 34 8.44 -15.89 10.52
CA THR A 34 8.57 -14.42 10.52
C THR A 34 7.41 -13.72 9.82
N ASN A 35 6.75 -14.38 8.85
CA ASN A 35 5.58 -13.85 8.16
C ASN A 35 4.31 -13.96 9.01
N ILE A 36 4.19 -15.01 9.83
CA ILE A 36 3.07 -15.19 10.77
C ILE A 36 3.15 -14.15 11.90
N LEU A 37 4.35 -13.90 12.40
CA LEU A 37 4.59 -12.89 13.43
C LEU A 37 4.65 -11.45 12.90
N TYR A 38 4.55 -11.25 11.58
CA TYR A 38 4.64 -9.92 10.96
C TYR A 38 5.95 -9.16 11.28
N ILE A 39 7.08 -9.88 11.27
CA ILE A 39 8.42 -9.31 11.52
C ILE A 39 9.43 -9.58 10.40
N ASN A 40 8.98 -10.11 9.25
CA ASN A 40 9.80 -10.42 8.08
C ASN A 40 10.47 -9.18 7.44
N ASN A 41 10.06 -7.97 7.81
CA ASN A 41 10.67 -6.70 7.41
C ASN A 41 11.79 -6.23 8.36
N ILE A 42 11.92 -6.82 9.55
CA ILE A 42 12.90 -6.46 10.58
C ILE A 42 13.91 -7.59 10.78
N ALA A 43 13.42 -8.81 11.01
CA ALA A 43 14.23 -9.99 11.29
C ALA A 43 14.53 -10.77 10.01
N HIS A 44 15.77 -11.27 9.89
CA HIS A 44 16.22 -12.14 8.80
C HIS A 44 15.90 -11.61 7.40
N THR A 45 16.09 -10.31 7.18
CA THR A 45 15.76 -9.63 5.92
C THR A 45 16.61 -10.06 4.73
N ASP A 46 17.71 -10.77 4.97
CA ASP A 46 18.55 -11.33 3.92
C ASP A 46 17.91 -12.56 3.25
N ASN A 47 17.15 -13.36 4.01
CA ASN A 47 16.58 -14.63 3.55
C ASN A 47 15.08 -14.69 3.88
N THR A 48 14.28 -13.85 3.23
CA THR A 48 12.82 -13.78 3.47
C THR A 48 12.05 -14.82 2.66
N CYS A 49 11.06 -15.48 3.27
CA CYS A 49 10.22 -16.47 2.59
C CYS A 49 9.27 -15.87 1.53
N ILE A 50 8.45 -14.90 1.94
CA ILE A 50 7.51 -14.20 1.06
C ILE A 50 7.97 -12.76 1.01
N GLY A 51 8.88 -12.44 0.07
CA GLY A 51 9.52 -11.13 0.01
C GLY A 51 8.49 -10.00 0.01
N TRP A 52 7.46 -10.08 -0.81
CA TRP A 52 6.40 -9.06 -0.91
C TRP A 52 5.50 -8.95 0.34
N ALA A 53 5.53 -9.90 1.28
CA ALA A 53 4.73 -9.80 2.50
C ALA A 53 5.26 -8.73 3.49
N TRP A 54 6.42 -8.09 3.21
CA TRP A 54 6.94 -6.98 4.02
C TRP A 54 5.90 -5.86 4.22
N TYR A 55 5.03 -5.64 3.24
CA TYR A 55 3.97 -4.62 3.32
C TYR A 55 2.95 -4.97 4.41
N LEU A 56 2.57 -6.25 4.50
CA LEU A 56 1.61 -6.71 5.49
C LEU A 56 2.18 -6.64 6.91
N ALA A 57 3.49 -6.89 7.06
CA ALA A 57 4.17 -6.67 8.32
C ALA A 57 4.19 -5.19 8.73
N ASN A 58 4.49 -4.28 7.79
CA ASN A 58 4.39 -2.84 8.04
C ASN A 58 2.97 -2.44 8.46
N ASP A 59 1.94 -2.92 7.76
CA ASP A 59 0.54 -2.60 8.06
C ASP A 59 0.15 -3.03 9.48
N MET A 60 0.47 -4.27 9.86
CA MET A 60 0.19 -4.77 11.21
C MET A 60 0.96 -3.98 12.29
N GLN A 61 2.24 -3.68 12.07
CA GLN A 61 3.05 -2.89 12.99
C GLN A 61 2.49 -1.48 13.16
N PHE A 62 2.08 -0.83 12.06
CA PHE A 62 1.45 0.47 12.09
C PHE A 62 0.07 0.44 12.73
N PHE A 63 -0.70 -0.64 12.57
CA PHE A 63 -1.96 -0.85 13.27
C PHE A 63 -1.76 -0.88 14.79
N ILE A 64 -0.80 -1.67 15.28
CA ILE A 64 -0.45 -1.77 16.70
C ILE A 64 -0.07 -0.40 17.28
N ILE A 65 0.71 0.40 16.55
CA ILE A 65 1.09 1.76 16.97
C ILE A 65 -0.08 2.75 16.82
N GLY A 66 -0.92 2.56 15.80
CA GLY A 66 -2.01 3.46 15.45
C GLY A 66 -3.14 3.46 16.48
N VAL A 67 -3.52 2.29 17.01
CA VAL A 67 -4.59 2.17 18.03
C VAL A 67 -4.36 3.08 19.25
N PRO A 68 -3.22 3.01 19.98
CA PRO A 68 -2.97 3.90 21.11
C PRO A 68 -2.84 5.36 20.67
N MET A 69 -2.29 5.64 19.48
CA MET A 69 -2.22 7.01 18.94
C MET A 69 -3.60 7.62 18.72
N VAL A 70 -4.55 6.87 18.18
CA VAL A 70 -5.93 7.31 18.00
C VAL A 70 -6.60 7.55 19.36
N TYR A 71 -6.35 6.69 20.34
CA TYR A 71 -6.85 6.88 21.70
C TYR A 71 -6.33 8.17 22.34
N VAL A 72 -5.02 8.44 22.25
CA VAL A 72 -4.43 9.69 22.77
C VAL A 72 -4.99 10.90 22.04
N LEU A 73 -5.18 10.83 20.72
CA LEU A 73 -5.79 11.90 19.93
C LEU A 73 -7.24 12.19 20.35
N TYR A 74 -8.00 11.15 20.70
CA TYR A 74 -9.36 11.29 21.20
C TYR A 74 -9.39 11.97 22.57
N ARG A 75 -8.50 11.57 23.49
CA ARG A 75 -8.47 12.12 24.86
C ARG A 75 -7.87 13.51 24.93
N CYS A 76 -6.73 13.71 24.28
CA CYS A 76 -5.91 14.93 24.29
C CYS A 76 -5.43 15.24 22.87
N TRP A 77 -6.25 15.96 22.10
CA TRP A 77 -6.00 16.18 20.68
C TRP A 77 -4.67 16.90 20.39
N TYR A 78 -4.25 17.86 21.22
CA TYR A 78 -2.94 18.52 21.11
C TYR A 78 -1.78 17.52 21.24
N ALA A 79 -1.81 16.67 22.28
CA ALA A 79 -0.78 15.66 22.50
C ALA A 79 -0.74 14.64 21.35
N GLY A 80 -1.90 14.17 20.88
CA GLY A 80 -1.99 13.25 19.76
C GLY A 80 -1.46 13.84 18.45
N LEU A 81 -1.71 15.12 18.17
CA LEU A 81 -1.13 15.81 17.01
C LEU A 81 0.37 16.02 17.13
N SER A 82 0.87 16.40 18.32
CA SER A 82 2.30 16.57 18.56
C SER A 82 3.08 15.27 18.37
N ILE A 83 2.56 14.13 18.87
CA ILE A 83 3.19 12.81 18.69
C ILE A 83 3.24 12.44 17.20
N LYS A 84 2.16 12.68 16.45
CA LYS A 84 2.12 12.43 14.99
C LYS A 84 3.16 13.28 14.25
N LEU A 85 3.25 14.57 14.57
CA LEU A 85 4.21 15.47 13.95
C LEU A 85 5.64 15.03 14.26
N LEU A 86 5.93 14.66 15.51
CA LEU A 86 7.23 14.14 15.93
C LEU A 86 7.60 12.88 15.16
N LEU A 87 6.68 11.92 15.03
CA LEU A 87 6.91 10.69 14.26
C LEU A 87 7.10 10.97 12.76
N LEU A 88 6.40 11.95 12.20
CA LEU A 88 6.57 12.34 10.81
C LEU A 88 7.95 12.97 10.56
N VAL A 89 8.39 13.85 11.47
CA VAL A 89 9.74 14.44 11.43
C VAL A 89 10.78 13.33 11.61
N ALA A 90 10.60 12.41 12.55
CA ALA A 90 11.49 11.27 12.74
C ALA A 90 11.57 10.37 11.50
N ASN A 91 10.44 10.13 10.82
CA ASN A 91 10.41 9.43 9.53
C ASN A 91 11.26 10.16 8.48
N PHE A 92 11.13 11.48 8.36
CA PHE A 92 11.92 12.24 7.38
C PHE A 92 13.41 12.25 7.71
N VAL A 93 13.77 12.45 8.99
CA VAL A 93 15.17 12.44 9.43
C VAL A 93 15.79 11.06 9.21
N THR A 94 15.13 9.99 9.65
CA THR A 94 15.64 8.62 9.44
C THR A 94 15.76 8.26 7.97
N THR A 95 14.79 8.68 7.14
CA THR A 95 14.86 8.46 5.70
C THR A 95 16.04 9.21 5.07
N ALA A 96 16.27 10.46 5.43
CA ALA A 96 17.40 11.25 4.95
C ALA A 96 18.75 10.65 5.38
N VAL A 97 18.86 10.19 6.62
CA VAL A 97 20.06 9.51 7.14
C VAL A 97 20.33 8.21 6.37
N VAL A 98 19.31 7.38 6.16
CA VAL A 98 19.47 6.13 5.39
C VAL A 98 19.90 6.42 3.94
N VAL A 99 19.32 7.44 3.31
CA VAL A 99 19.68 7.84 1.95
C VAL A 99 21.14 8.33 1.89
N ALA A 100 21.59 9.09 2.88
CA ALA A 100 22.96 9.60 2.94
C ALA A 100 24.00 8.51 3.24
N GLU A 101 23.70 7.60 4.17
CA GLU A 101 24.64 6.56 4.62
C GLU A 101 24.86 5.48 3.55
N TYR A 102 23.77 5.03 2.91
CA TYR A 102 23.81 3.92 1.95
C TYR A 102 23.83 4.38 0.48
N ASP A 103 24.01 5.68 0.23
CA ASP A 103 23.97 6.32 -1.10
C ASP A 103 22.77 5.81 -1.94
N VAL A 104 21.58 5.83 -1.34
CA VAL A 104 20.38 5.27 -1.98
C VAL A 104 19.85 6.27 -3.00
N ARG A 105 19.74 5.85 -4.27
CA ARG A 105 19.25 6.70 -5.35
C ARG A 105 17.90 6.23 -5.87
N ALA A 106 17.11 7.18 -6.35
CA ALA A 106 15.79 6.95 -6.92
C ALA A 106 15.85 6.32 -8.33
N ASP A 107 17.03 6.19 -8.93
CA ASP A 107 17.29 5.64 -10.28
C ASP A 107 17.33 4.09 -10.33
N PHE A 108 16.58 3.44 -9.45
CA PHE A 108 16.57 2.00 -9.19
C PHE A 108 16.56 1.09 -10.44
N PHE A 109 15.88 1.50 -11.52
CA PHE A 109 15.73 0.69 -12.75
C PHE A 109 16.85 0.87 -13.80
N LEU A 110 17.79 1.80 -13.62
CA LEU A 110 18.68 2.28 -14.69
C LEU A 110 20.17 2.00 -14.47
N THR A 111 20.55 1.41 -13.34
CA THR A 111 21.97 1.22 -13.01
C THR A 111 22.60 0.04 -13.76
N ASP A 112 23.88 0.18 -14.10
CA ASP A 112 24.74 -0.82 -14.75
C ASP A 112 24.82 -2.12 -13.93
N VAL A 113 24.86 -3.28 -14.63
CA VAL A 113 24.56 -4.63 -14.10
C VAL A 113 25.41 -5.00 -12.87
N GLN A 114 26.68 -4.57 -12.82
CA GLN A 114 27.60 -4.88 -11.70
C GLN A 114 27.41 -4.01 -10.47
N HIS A 115 27.11 -2.71 -10.62
CA HIS A 115 26.82 -1.81 -9.49
C HIS A 115 25.34 -1.90 -9.05
N ARG A 116 24.49 -2.49 -9.89
CA ARG A 116 23.06 -2.71 -9.64
C ARG A 116 22.83 -3.62 -8.43
N GLN A 117 23.54 -4.74 -8.31
CA GLN A 117 23.20 -5.76 -7.29
C GLN A 117 23.40 -5.25 -5.87
N LYS A 118 24.59 -4.73 -5.53
CA LYS A 118 24.87 -4.23 -4.17
C LYS A 118 23.94 -3.07 -3.80
N ARG A 119 23.77 -2.11 -4.71
CA ARG A 119 22.91 -0.94 -4.48
C ARG A 119 21.43 -1.32 -4.37
N HIS A 120 21.00 -2.33 -5.14
CA HIS A 120 19.65 -2.89 -5.08
C HIS A 120 19.40 -3.56 -3.72
N ASP A 121 20.36 -4.36 -3.25
CA ASP A 121 20.25 -5.05 -1.97
C ASP A 121 20.23 -4.05 -0.80
N ASP A 122 21.09 -3.04 -0.83
CA ASP A 122 21.10 -1.98 0.19
C ASP A 122 19.81 -1.16 0.17
N LEU A 123 19.31 -0.80 -1.01
CA LEU A 123 18.03 -0.10 -1.16
C LEU A 123 16.87 -0.95 -0.62
N TYR A 124 16.82 -2.23 -0.98
CA TYR A 124 15.74 -3.12 -0.54
C TYR A 124 15.77 -3.31 0.99
N LYS A 125 16.95 -3.68 1.52
CA LYS A 125 17.14 -4.03 2.93
C LYS A 125 17.04 -2.81 3.84
N HIS A 126 17.64 -1.68 3.51
CA HIS A 126 17.72 -0.53 4.43
C HIS A 126 16.63 0.51 4.22
N TYR A 127 16.11 0.67 3.00
CA TYR A 127 15.16 1.72 2.65
C TYR A 127 13.76 1.22 2.25
N TYR A 128 13.67 0.11 1.51
CA TYR A 128 12.40 -0.29 0.91
C TYR A 128 11.46 -0.98 1.92
N ILE A 129 11.95 -1.96 2.68
CA ILE A 129 11.07 -2.77 3.53
C ILE A 129 10.87 -2.20 4.94
N LYS A 130 11.75 -1.31 5.40
CA LYS A 130 11.81 -0.88 6.80
C LYS A 130 10.64 0.02 7.22
N PRO A 131 10.04 -0.20 8.41
CA PRO A 131 8.84 0.52 8.84
C PRO A 131 9.10 2.01 9.12
N TRP A 132 10.25 2.37 9.68
CA TRP A 132 10.57 3.75 10.11
C TRP A 132 10.69 4.76 8.95
N VAL A 133 10.95 4.30 7.73
CA VAL A 133 10.98 5.13 6.50
C VAL A 133 9.69 5.02 5.68
N ARG A 134 8.69 4.29 6.19
CA ARG A 134 7.42 3.96 5.52
C ARG A 134 6.19 4.48 6.27
N ILE A 135 6.34 4.93 7.51
CA ILE A 135 5.20 5.30 8.37
C ILE A 135 4.51 6.60 7.93
N GLY A 136 5.18 7.47 7.15
CA GLY A 136 4.65 8.77 6.69
C GLY A 136 3.22 8.73 6.13
N PRO A 137 2.93 7.96 5.06
CA PRO A 137 1.58 7.79 4.52
C PRO A 137 0.53 7.34 5.54
N TYR A 138 0.91 6.47 6.48
CA TYR A 138 0.00 5.98 7.52
C TYR A 138 -0.39 7.11 8.49
N LEU A 139 0.56 7.96 8.88
CA LEU A 139 0.30 9.16 9.69
C LEU A 139 -0.63 10.15 8.97
N VAL A 140 -0.44 10.34 7.66
CA VAL A 140 -1.30 11.19 6.82
C VAL A 140 -2.73 10.62 6.79
N GLY A 141 -2.89 9.31 6.58
CA GLY A 141 -4.19 8.65 6.61
C GLY A 141 -4.91 8.82 7.95
N MET A 142 -4.19 8.64 9.06
CA MET A 142 -4.74 8.90 10.40
C MET A 142 -5.13 10.36 10.63
N PHE A 143 -4.41 11.32 10.06
CA PHE A 143 -4.77 12.73 10.12
C PHE A 143 -6.03 13.02 9.30
N VAL A 144 -6.10 12.51 8.07
CA VAL A 144 -7.29 12.62 7.20
C VAL A 144 -8.51 12.03 7.90
N GLY A 145 -8.40 10.84 8.51
CA GLY A 145 -9.49 10.23 9.27
C GLY A 145 -9.97 11.10 10.44
N TRP A 146 -9.06 11.77 11.14
CA TRP A 146 -9.42 12.71 12.21
C TRP A 146 -10.13 13.96 11.68
N VAL A 147 -9.66 14.52 10.55
CA VAL A 147 -10.33 15.63 9.87
C VAL A 147 -11.76 15.23 9.52
N LEU A 148 -11.96 14.08 8.87
CA LEU A 148 -13.28 13.57 8.50
C LEU A 148 -14.19 13.37 9.73
N TYR A 149 -13.65 12.88 10.84
CA TYR A 149 -14.40 12.74 12.09
C TYR A 149 -14.89 14.10 12.63
N LYS A 150 -14.02 15.11 12.64
CA LYS A 150 -14.35 16.46 13.11
C LYS A 150 -15.28 17.21 12.16
N THR A 151 -15.16 16.99 10.86
CA THR A 151 -15.95 17.69 9.83
C THR A 151 -17.24 16.96 9.44
N ARG A 152 -17.52 15.78 10.03
CA ARG A 152 -18.71 14.95 9.72
C ARG A 152 -20.04 15.72 9.81
N GLY A 153 -20.15 16.65 10.76
CA GLY A 153 -21.36 17.47 10.97
C GLY A 153 -21.49 18.69 10.04
N MET A 154 -20.44 19.08 9.31
CA MET A 154 -20.42 20.29 8.47
C MET A 154 -21.16 20.13 7.14
N ARG A 155 -21.87 19.01 6.93
CA ARG A 155 -22.53 18.69 5.67
C ARG A 155 -23.73 19.60 5.34
N ALA A 156 -24.19 20.43 6.29
CA ALA A 156 -25.47 21.13 6.20
C ALA A 156 -25.45 22.65 6.40
N ASP A 157 -24.33 23.26 6.82
CA ASP A 157 -24.30 24.70 7.15
C ASP A 157 -23.39 25.50 6.20
N ILE A 158 -23.78 25.51 4.91
CA ILE A 158 -23.12 26.31 3.87
C ILE A 158 -23.73 27.73 3.87
N ASN A 159 -23.63 28.39 5.01
CA ASN A 159 -23.87 29.85 5.12
C ASN A 159 -22.56 30.65 4.97
N CYS A 160 -21.40 29.99 4.85
CA CYS A 160 -20.17 30.62 4.39
C CYS A 160 -20.27 30.98 2.91
N ASP A 161 -19.56 32.05 2.52
CA ASP A 161 -19.48 32.54 1.15
C ASP A 161 -19.08 31.41 0.20
N LYS A 162 -20.04 30.94 -0.62
CA LYS A 162 -19.89 29.80 -1.53
C LYS A 162 -18.69 29.98 -2.46
N ARG A 163 -18.31 31.23 -2.77
CA ARG A 163 -17.15 31.56 -3.60
C ARG A 163 -15.83 31.20 -2.90
N MET A 164 -15.72 31.45 -1.60
CA MET A 164 -14.52 31.13 -0.82
C MET A 164 -14.31 29.61 -0.71
N ILE A 165 -15.38 28.86 -0.44
CA ILE A 165 -15.33 27.39 -0.38
C ILE A 165 -14.93 26.81 -1.74
N LEU A 166 -15.54 27.28 -2.82
CA LEU A 166 -15.21 26.82 -4.17
C LEU A 166 -13.75 27.14 -4.54
N GLY A 167 -13.25 28.31 -4.14
CA GLY A 167 -11.86 28.71 -4.29
C GLY A 167 -10.89 27.77 -3.56
N LEU A 168 -11.17 27.47 -2.28
CA LEU A 168 -10.37 26.53 -1.48
C LEU A 168 -10.38 25.11 -2.05
N VAL A 169 -11.55 24.64 -2.47
CA VAL A 169 -11.71 23.31 -3.09
C VAL A 169 -10.92 23.21 -4.39
N SER A 170 -11.02 24.23 -5.24
CA SER A 170 -10.30 24.27 -6.52
C SER A 170 -8.79 24.32 -6.29
N PHE A 171 -8.33 25.14 -5.34
CA PHE A 171 -6.92 25.18 -4.93
C PHE A 171 -6.44 23.83 -4.41
N GLY A 172 -7.24 23.16 -3.57
CA GLY A 172 -6.95 21.82 -3.08
C GLY A 172 -6.82 20.78 -4.20
N TRP A 173 -7.72 20.80 -5.20
CA TRP A 173 -7.61 19.92 -6.36
C TRP A 173 -6.37 20.22 -7.22
N CYS A 174 -6.08 21.49 -7.51
CA CYS A 174 -4.89 21.88 -8.25
C CYS A 174 -3.61 21.44 -7.53
N THR A 175 -3.53 21.64 -6.22
CA THR A 175 -2.36 21.23 -5.43
C THR A 175 -2.23 19.71 -5.32
N ALA A 176 -3.33 18.97 -5.14
CA ALA A 176 -3.32 17.51 -5.14
C ALA A 176 -2.90 16.92 -6.49
N ILE A 177 -3.41 17.45 -7.60
CA ILE A 177 -3.04 17.00 -8.94
C ILE A 177 -1.58 17.35 -9.24
N ALA A 178 -1.16 18.58 -8.96
CA ALA A 178 0.23 19.01 -9.19
C ALA A 178 1.22 18.17 -8.37
N SER A 179 0.92 17.88 -7.11
CA SER A 179 1.76 17.04 -6.25
C SER A 179 1.79 15.58 -6.69
N ALA A 180 0.65 14.99 -7.09
CA ALA A 180 0.60 13.64 -7.64
C ALA A 180 1.39 13.52 -8.95
N LEU A 181 1.23 14.49 -9.86
CA LEU A 181 2.00 14.54 -11.11
C LEU A 181 3.50 14.74 -10.84
N ALA A 182 3.87 15.58 -9.89
CA ALA A 182 5.28 15.78 -9.51
C ALA A 182 5.92 14.50 -8.96
N VAL A 183 5.19 13.70 -8.17
CA VAL A 183 5.69 12.42 -7.66
C VAL A 183 5.85 11.40 -8.79
N VAL A 184 4.90 11.31 -9.72
CA VAL A 184 4.93 10.33 -10.83
C VAL A 184 5.95 10.71 -11.90
N TYR A 185 5.91 11.95 -12.37
CA TYR A 185 6.72 12.43 -13.49
C TYR A 185 8.02 13.10 -13.07
N GLY A 186 8.25 13.35 -11.78
CA GLY A 186 9.49 13.94 -11.28
C GLY A 186 10.73 13.13 -11.61
N MET A 187 10.57 11.81 -11.84
CA MET A 187 11.64 10.89 -12.22
C MET A 187 11.75 10.66 -13.74
N TYR A 188 10.92 11.30 -14.56
CA TYR A 188 10.91 11.10 -16.01
C TYR A 188 12.25 11.41 -16.67
N GLY A 189 12.91 12.50 -16.27
CA GLY A 189 14.26 12.82 -16.76
C GLY A 189 15.26 11.73 -16.42
N VAL A 190 15.18 11.17 -15.21
CA VAL A 190 16.05 10.08 -14.76
C VAL A 190 15.90 8.87 -15.67
N TYR A 191 14.66 8.48 -15.98
CA TYR A 191 14.38 7.39 -16.94
C TYR A 191 14.89 7.63 -18.37
N ASN A 192 15.15 8.89 -18.75
CA ASN A 192 15.76 9.25 -20.03
C ASN A 192 17.28 9.53 -19.93
N GLY A 193 17.93 9.12 -18.84
CA GLY A 193 19.38 9.18 -18.68
C GLY A 193 19.91 10.44 -17.98
N THR A 194 19.04 11.32 -17.46
CA THR A 194 19.52 12.46 -16.65
C THR A 194 19.91 12.02 -15.25
N VAL A 195 21.01 12.52 -14.72
CA VAL A 195 21.41 12.27 -13.33
C VAL A 195 20.77 13.31 -12.42
N LEU A 196 19.98 12.85 -11.46
CA LEU A 196 19.39 13.71 -10.43
C LEU A 196 20.49 14.23 -9.49
N SER A 197 20.44 15.51 -9.13
CA SER A 197 21.36 16.08 -8.15
C SER A 197 21.18 15.41 -6.78
N TYR A 198 22.24 15.36 -5.97
CA TYR A 198 22.21 14.72 -4.65
C TYR A 198 21.09 15.27 -3.76
N SER A 199 20.91 16.60 -3.74
CA SER A 199 19.86 17.26 -2.98
C SER A 199 18.46 16.92 -3.48
N ALA A 200 18.25 16.91 -4.80
CA ALA A 200 16.95 16.55 -5.39
C ALA A 200 16.60 15.07 -5.13
N ASN A 201 17.58 14.17 -5.22
CA ASN A 201 17.41 12.77 -4.85
C ASN A 201 17.01 12.60 -3.39
N MET A 202 17.73 13.26 -2.47
CA MET A 202 17.46 13.19 -1.05
C MET A 202 16.06 13.70 -0.70
N VAL A 203 15.66 14.85 -1.25
CA VAL A 203 14.31 15.40 -1.06
C VAL A 203 13.28 14.42 -1.61
N PHE A 204 13.43 13.98 -2.86
CA PHE A 204 12.48 13.08 -3.51
C PHE A 204 12.30 11.79 -2.71
N MET A 205 13.39 11.10 -2.37
CA MET A 205 13.36 9.85 -1.60
C MET A 205 12.73 10.01 -0.22
N THR A 206 12.85 11.19 0.39
CA THR A 206 12.32 11.46 1.73
C THR A 206 10.83 11.78 1.71
N VAL A 207 10.36 12.60 0.76
CA VAL A 207 9.00 13.17 0.84
C VAL A 207 7.98 12.52 -0.09
N HIS A 208 8.39 11.88 -1.20
CA HIS A 208 7.46 11.49 -2.27
C HIS A 208 6.27 10.64 -1.79
N ARG A 209 6.50 9.67 -0.88
CA ARG A 209 5.46 8.80 -0.33
C ARG A 209 4.41 9.60 0.46
N THR A 210 4.87 10.50 1.32
CA THR A 210 4.00 11.34 2.15
C THR A 210 3.26 12.35 1.28
N VAL A 211 3.92 12.95 0.29
CA VAL A 211 3.27 13.88 -0.66
C VAL A 211 2.18 13.19 -1.46
N TRP A 212 2.44 11.98 -1.97
CA TRP A 212 1.43 11.18 -2.64
C TRP A 212 0.24 10.87 -1.72
N ALA A 213 0.51 10.47 -0.48
CA ALA A 213 -0.53 10.20 0.50
C ALA A 213 -1.37 11.43 0.84
N MET A 214 -0.78 12.63 0.87
CA MET A 214 -1.51 13.89 1.08
C MET A 214 -2.41 14.23 -0.11
N ALA A 215 -1.95 14.01 -1.34
CA ALA A 215 -2.77 14.21 -2.54
C ALA A 215 -4.00 13.29 -2.55
N VAL A 216 -3.80 11.99 -2.26
CA VAL A 216 -4.89 11.03 -2.12
C VAL A 216 -5.78 11.37 -0.91
N GLY A 217 -5.18 11.81 0.20
CA GLY A 217 -5.90 12.24 1.40
C GLY A 217 -6.86 13.40 1.13
N TRP A 218 -6.41 14.42 0.39
CA TRP A 218 -7.27 15.52 -0.06
C TRP A 218 -8.40 15.02 -0.95
N MET A 219 -8.12 14.14 -1.92
CA MET A 219 -9.14 13.54 -2.77
C MET A 219 -10.23 12.85 -1.94
N VAL A 220 -9.87 12.11 -0.90
CA VAL A 220 -10.84 11.46 0.01
C VAL A 220 -11.69 12.50 0.75
N VAL A 221 -11.07 13.56 1.29
CA VAL A 221 -11.79 14.65 1.96
C VAL A 221 -12.76 15.35 1.01
N ALA A 222 -12.31 15.69 -0.19
CA ALA A 222 -13.13 16.34 -1.21
C ALA A 222 -14.33 15.46 -1.61
N CYS A 223 -14.10 14.16 -1.84
CA CYS A 223 -15.18 13.22 -2.16
C CYS A 223 -16.20 13.08 -1.01
N HIS A 224 -15.73 12.94 0.23
CA HIS A 224 -16.60 12.81 1.40
C HIS A 224 -17.52 14.03 1.61
N HIS A 225 -17.02 15.24 1.35
CA HIS A 225 -17.78 16.48 1.47
C HIS A 225 -18.63 16.83 0.24
N GLY A 226 -18.66 15.98 -0.80
CA GLY A 226 -19.46 16.20 -2.02
C GLY A 226 -18.79 17.09 -3.06
N PHE A 227 -17.53 17.48 -2.85
CA PHE A 227 -16.71 18.25 -3.79
C PHE A 227 -15.88 17.36 -4.74
N GLY A 228 -16.22 16.08 -4.84
CA GLY A 228 -15.51 15.10 -5.67
C GLY A 228 -15.97 15.01 -7.12
N GLY A 229 -17.17 15.51 -7.45
CA GLY A 229 -17.71 15.47 -8.82
C GLY A 229 -17.60 14.09 -9.48
N VAL A 230 -17.00 14.05 -10.67
CA VAL A 230 -16.78 12.83 -11.47
C VAL A 230 -15.93 11.80 -10.73
N VAL A 231 -14.90 12.24 -9.99
CA VAL A 231 -14.01 11.33 -9.26
C VAL A 231 -14.79 10.53 -8.22
N ASN A 232 -15.69 11.19 -7.49
CA ASN A 232 -16.54 10.51 -6.52
C ASN A 232 -17.49 9.51 -7.21
N THR A 233 -18.07 9.87 -8.36
CA THR A 233 -18.93 8.96 -9.14
C THR A 233 -18.19 7.69 -9.57
N ILE A 234 -16.96 7.82 -10.06
CA ILE A 234 -16.14 6.68 -10.48
C ILE A 234 -15.75 5.82 -9.28
N LEU A 235 -15.24 6.43 -8.20
CA LEU A 235 -14.74 5.70 -7.02
C LEU A 235 -15.85 5.03 -6.20
N SER A 236 -17.07 5.59 -6.21
CA SER A 236 -18.23 5.01 -5.53
C SER A 236 -18.98 3.97 -6.36
N TRP A 237 -18.47 3.62 -7.55
CA TRP A 237 -19.16 2.68 -8.43
C TRP A 237 -19.18 1.26 -7.86
N ASN A 238 -20.36 0.65 -7.83
CA ASN A 238 -20.58 -0.71 -7.30
C ASN A 238 -19.73 -1.80 -7.97
N PHE A 239 -19.24 -1.56 -9.19
CA PHE A 239 -18.31 -2.46 -9.88
C PHE A 239 -17.05 -2.74 -9.05
N TRP A 240 -16.57 -1.78 -8.26
CA TRP A 240 -15.38 -1.93 -7.42
C TRP A 240 -15.59 -2.77 -6.17
N ILE A 241 -16.84 -3.05 -5.77
CA ILE A 241 -17.13 -3.80 -4.55
C ILE A 241 -16.55 -5.23 -4.59
N PRO A 242 -16.82 -6.08 -5.60
CA PRO A 242 -16.22 -7.41 -5.66
C PRO A 242 -14.70 -7.37 -5.78
N LEU A 243 -14.16 -6.46 -6.60
CA LEU A 243 -12.70 -6.33 -6.76
C LEU A 243 -12.03 -5.94 -5.45
N SER A 244 -12.59 -4.97 -4.71
CA SER A 244 -12.02 -4.51 -3.44
C SER A 244 -11.98 -5.62 -2.39
N ARG A 245 -12.97 -6.52 -2.34
CA ARG A 245 -12.95 -7.71 -1.45
C ARG A 245 -11.86 -8.72 -1.81
N LEU A 246 -11.51 -8.83 -3.09
CA LEU A 246 -10.48 -9.76 -3.57
C LEU A 246 -9.05 -9.20 -3.49
N THR A 247 -8.89 -7.90 -3.19
CA THR A 247 -7.58 -7.23 -3.25
C THR A 247 -6.52 -7.87 -2.36
N TYR A 248 -6.87 -8.31 -1.15
CA TYR A 248 -5.92 -8.96 -0.24
C TYR A 248 -5.40 -10.27 -0.83
N SER A 249 -6.32 -11.15 -1.26
CA SER A 249 -5.96 -12.42 -1.90
C SER A 249 -5.19 -12.19 -3.21
N ALA A 250 -5.59 -11.20 -4.03
CA ALA A 250 -4.88 -10.83 -5.26
C ALA A 250 -3.47 -10.29 -4.96
N TYR A 251 -3.30 -9.51 -3.89
CA TYR A 251 -2.01 -9.01 -3.43
C TYR A 251 -1.05 -10.15 -3.08
N LEU A 252 -1.51 -11.22 -2.45
CA LEU A 252 -0.64 -12.34 -2.11
C LEU A 252 -0.23 -13.18 -3.33
N ILE A 253 -1.11 -13.30 -4.32
CA ILE A 253 -0.92 -14.18 -5.48
C ILE A 253 -0.18 -13.51 -6.63
N HIS A 254 -0.35 -12.20 -6.84
CA HIS A 254 0.19 -11.55 -8.04
C HIS A 254 1.70 -11.73 -8.26
N PRO A 255 2.58 -11.73 -7.23
CA PRO A 255 4.01 -11.91 -7.46
C PRO A 255 4.31 -13.34 -7.87
N ILE A 256 3.53 -14.32 -7.38
CA ILE A 256 3.65 -15.72 -7.79
C ILE A 256 3.34 -15.85 -9.29
N VAL A 257 2.24 -15.24 -9.76
CA VAL A 257 1.87 -15.24 -11.19
C VAL A 257 2.96 -14.58 -12.05
N ILE A 258 3.50 -13.46 -11.56
CA ILE A 258 4.60 -12.74 -12.20
C ILE A 258 5.84 -13.66 -12.28
N PHE A 259 6.32 -14.20 -11.16
CA PHE A 259 7.51 -15.06 -11.11
C PHE A 259 7.35 -16.29 -11.98
N LEU A 260 6.18 -16.94 -11.97
CA LEU A 260 5.89 -18.06 -12.86
C LEU A 260 6.06 -17.65 -14.31
N THR A 261 5.48 -16.52 -14.73
CA THR A 261 5.58 -16.05 -16.12
C THR A 261 7.04 -15.78 -16.52
N TYR A 262 7.82 -15.12 -15.67
CA TYR A 262 9.19 -14.72 -16.00
C TYR A 262 10.20 -15.86 -15.87
N HIS A 263 10.05 -16.77 -14.91
CA HIS A 263 11.00 -17.86 -14.69
C HIS A 263 10.75 -19.08 -15.59
N THR A 264 9.53 -19.23 -16.12
CA THR A 264 9.20 -20.25 -17.12
C THR A 264 9.38 -19.77 -18.56
N ALA A 265 9.64 -18.47 -18.79
CA ALA A 265 9.86 -17.95 -20.13
C ALA A 265 11.08 -18.60 -20.80
N GLU A 266 10.87 -19.24 -21.95
CA GLU A 266 11.92 -19.90 -22.73
C GLU A 266 12.75 -18.92 -23.58
N ALA A 267 12.24 -17.71 -23.80
CA ALA A 267 12.87 -16.68 -24.60
C ALA A 267 12.97 -15.36 -23.83
N THR A 268 13.91 -14.50 -24.25
CA THR A 268 14.06 -13.16 -23.70
C THR A 268 12.83 -12.31 -24.04
N LEU A 269 12.37 -11.55 -23.05
CA LEU A 269 11.21 -10.69 -23.20
C LEU A 269 11.64 -9.29 -23.60
N HIS A 270 11.12 -8.81 -24.74
CA HIS A 270 11.38 -7.44 -25.19
C HIS A 270 10.54 -6.44 -24.38
N ILE A 271 11.23 -5.49 -23.74
CA ILE A 271 10.64 -4.37 -23.00
C ILE A 271 10.14 -3.31 -24.00
N THR A 272 9.01 -3.58 -24.64
CA THR A 272 8.30 -2.61 -25.47
C THR A 272 7.01 -2.18 -24.78
N THR A 273 6.50 -0.99 -25.09
CA THR A 273 5.27 -0.46 -24.47
C THR A 273 4.09 -1.41 -24.66
N LEU A 274 3.92 -1.96 -25.87
CA LEU A 274 2.83 -2.89 -26.17
C LEU A 274 2.95 -4.21 -25.41
N ASN A 275 4.15 -4.78 -25.34
CA ASN A 275 4.38 -6.00 -24.57
C ASN A 275 4.13 -5.76 -23.08
N MET A 276 4.58 -4.63 -22.54
CA MET A 276 4.34 -4.27 -21.13
C MET A 276 2.85 -4.12 -20.80
N ILE A 277 2.06 -3.51 -21.70
CA ILE A 277 0.60 -3.43 -21.55
C ILE A 277 -0.01 -4.84 -21.57
N HIS A 278 0.41 -5.70 -22.50
CA HIS A 278 -0.09 -7.07 -22.60
C HIS A 278 0.23 -7.88 -21.34
N PHE A 279 1.47 -7.84 -20.85
CA PHE A 279 1.86 -8.52 -19.62
C PHE A 279 1.10 -7.98 -18.41
N PHE A 280 0.96 -6.65 -18.28
CA PHE A 280 0.20 -6.06 -17.19
C PHE A 280 -1.26 -6.54 -17.17
N LEU A 281 -1.95 -6.50 -18.32
CA LEU A 281 -3.33 -6.95 -18.41
C LEU A 281 -3.46 -8.45 -18.14
N GLY A 282 -2.54 -9.26 -18.67
CA GLY A 282 -2.49 -10.70 -18.42
C GLY A 282 -2.30 -11.02 -16.94
N HIS A 283 -1.30 -10.41 -16.30
CA HIS A 283 -1.05 -10.59 -14.87
C HIS A 283 -2.21 -10.09 -14.01
N LEU A 284 -2.85 -8.98 -14.38
CA LEU A 284 -4.03 -8.45 -13.68
C LEU A 284 -5.17 -9.47 -13.70
N VAL A 285 -5.56 -9.94 -14.89
CA VAL A 285 -6.68 -10.87 -15.05
C VAL A 285 -6.40 -12.21 -14.36
N LEU A 286 -5.20 -12.77 -14.54
CA LEU A 286 -4.81 -14.03 -13.90
C LEU A 286 -4.75 -13.92 -12.37
N SER A 287 -4.20 -12.83 -11.85
CA SER A 287 -4.09 -12.63 -10.39
C SER A 287 -5.47 -12.48 -9.73
N TYR A 288 -6.39 -11.74 -10.35
CA TYR A 288 -7.77 -11.63 -9.85
C TYR A 288 -8.57 -12.92 -10.07
N GLY A 289 -8.32 -13.67 -11.15
CA GLY A 289 -8.96 -14.96 -11.38
C GLY A 289 -8.56 -15.99 -10.31
N LEU A 290 -7.27 -16.10 -10.02
CA LEU A 290 -6.74 -17.02 -8.99
C LEU A 290 -7.07 -16.55 -7.57
N SER A 291 -7.20 -15.24 -7.33
CA SER A 291 -7.57 -14.73 -6.02
C SER A 291 -8.97 -15.13 -5.58
N VAL A 292 -9.89 -15.36 -6.52
CA VAL A 292 -11.22 -15.92 -6.21
C VAL A 292 -11.10 -17.29 -5.54
N LEU A 293 -10.21 -18.16 -6.04
CA LEU A 293 -10.02 -19.49 -5.47
C LEU A 293 -9.52 -19.40 -4.03
N VAL A 294 -8.47 -18.59 -3.79
CA VAL A 294 -7.89 -18.40 -2.46
C VAL A 294 -8.87 -17.72 -1.50
N PHE A 295 -9.62 -16.72 -1.99
CA PHE A 295 -10.65 -16.04 -1.20
C PHE A 295 -11.73 -17.02 -0.75
N VAL A 296 -12.22 -17.88 -1.64
CA VAL A 296 -13.27 -18.86 -1.32
C VAL A 296 -12.74 -19.99 -0.43
N SER A 297 -11.50 -20.46 -0.64
CA SER A 297 -10.96 -21.60 0.10
C SER A 297 -10.40 -21.23 1.48
N VAL A 298 -9.91 -20.00 1.66
CA VAL A 298 -9.22 -19.57 2.89
C VAL A 298 -9.94 -18.41 3.57
N GLU A 299 -10.18 -17.31 2.84
CA GLU A 299 -10.65 -16.06 3.44
C GLU A 299 -12.12 -16.16 3.91
N LEU A 300 -13.02 -16.72 3.10
CA LEU A 300 -14.43 -16.90 3.46
C LEU A 300 -14.64 -17.83 4.67
N PRO A 301 -14.00 -19.02 4.75
CA PRO A 301 -14.11 -19.88 5.92
C PRO A 301 -13.56 -19.23 7.18
N THR A 302 -12.39 -18.58 7.10
CA THR A 302 -11.76 -17.93 8.26
C THR A 302 -12.59 -16.77 8.78
N MET A 303 -13.15 -15.93 7.90
CA MET A 303 -14.10 -14.88 8.29
C MET A 303 -15.35 -15.45 8.97
N SER A 304 -15.86 -16.59 8.48
CA SER A 304 -17.04 -17.24 9.05
C SER A 304 -16.75 -17.84 10.43
N LEU A 305 -15.60 -18.50 10.59
CA LEU A 305 -15.11 -19.01 11.87
C LEU A 305 -14.90 -17.88 12.89
N MET A 306 -14.30 -16.76 12.48
CA MET A 306 -14.10 -15.61 13.35
C MET A 306 -15.41 -14.98 13.79
N LYS A 307 -16.40 -14.88 12.88
CA LYS A 307 -17.75 -14.43 13.22
C LYS A 307 -18.41 -15.37 14.22
N MET A 308 -18.30 -16.69 14.03
CA MET A 308 -18.86 -17.65 14.98
C MET A 308 -18.22 -17.51 16.35
N ALA A 309 -16.88 -17.49 16.43
CA ALA A 309 -16.12 -17.36 17.67
C ALA A 309 -16.42 -16.06 18.44
N THR A 310 -16.64 -14.96 17.73
CA THR A 310 -17.02 -13.67 18.34
C THR A 310 -18.52 -13.57 18.66
N SER A 311 -19.39 -14.27 17.92
CA SER A 311 -20.84 -14.30 18.15
C SER A 311 -21.26 -15.14 19.35
N THR A 312 -20.47 -16.13 19.75
CA THR A 312 -20.71 -16.96 20.95
C THR A 312 -20.70 -16.17 22.28
N GLY A 313 -20.37 -14.87 22.26
CA GLY A 313 -20.52 -13.96 23.41
C GLY A 313 -21.75 -13.04 23.35
N HIS A 314 -22.64 -13.18 22.37
CA HIS A 314 -23.82 -12.31 22.22
C HIS A 314 -25.09 -13.01 21.72
N SER A 315 -25.20 -14.32 21.93
CA SER A 315 -26.49 -15.02 21.78
C SER A 315 -27.30 -14.90 23.06
N ASP A 316 -27.84 -13.71 23.29
CA ASP A 316 -29.16 -13.47 23.90
C ASP A 316 -29.50 -11.98 23.79
N GLN A 317 -29.90 -11.56 22.58
CA GLN A 317 -30.87 -10.50 22.28
C GLN A 317 -30.66 -10.00 20.85
N THR A 318 -31.54 -10.42 19.93
CA THR A 318 -32.25 -9.58 18.95
C THR A 318 -32.70 -10.40 17.73
N ASN A 319 -33.77 -11.17 17.92
CA ASN A 319 -34.76 -11.33 16.84
C ASN A 319 -35.65 -10.09 16.85
N GLN A 320 -35.27 -9.06 16.11
CA GLN A 320 -36.24 -8.09 15.58
C GLN A 320 -35.96 -7.89 14.08
N PRO A 321 -36.98 -8.01 13.21
CA PRO A 321 -36.81 -7.78 11.79
C PRO A 321 -36.52 -6.30 11.56
N ARG A 322 -35.48 -6.04 10.76
CA ARG A 322 -35.09 -4.72 10.28
C ARG A 322 -36.27 -4.09 9.53
N SER A 323 -37.00 -3.17 10.15
CA SER A 323 -38.03 -2.38 9.45
C SER A 323 -37.32 -1.41 8.50
N SER A 324 -37.58 -1.61 7.21
CA SER A 324 -37.25 -0.70 6.14
C SER A 324 -38.25 0.46 6.14
N ASP A 325 -37.98 1.51 6.91
CA ASP A 325 -38.71 2.78 6.79
C ASP A 325 -37.72 3.95 6.66
N TYR A 326 -37.30 4.19 5.42
CA TYR A 326 -36.74 5.47 5.00
C TYR A 326 -37.86 6.23 4.29
N LYS A 327 -38.77 6.85 5.04
CA LYS A 327 -39.67 7.88 4.49
C LYS A 327 -40.21 8.81 5.58
N ARG A 328 -39.82 10.08 5.39
CA ARG A 328 -40.38 11.33 5.92
C ARG A 328 -40.19 11.62 7.40
N LEU A 329 -39.71 12.84 7.66
CA LEU A 329 -40.43 13.94 8.31
C LEU A 329 -39.41 15.00 8.78
N PRO A 330 -39.84 16.24 9.06
CA PRO A 330 -40.66 17.17 8.30
C PRO A 330 -39.80 18.20 7.52
#